data_AF-A0A3D1ZVG1-F1
#
_entry.id   AF-A0A3D1ZVG1-F1
#
_cell.length_a   1.000
_cell.length_b   1.000
_cell.length_c   1.000
_cell.angle_alpha   90.00
_cell.angle_beta   90.00
_cell.angle_gamma   90.00
#
_symmetry.space_group_name_H-M   'P 1'
#
loop_
_entity.id
_entity.type
_entity.pdbx_description
1 polymer ?
#
loop_
_entity_poly.entity_id
_entity_poly.type
_entity_poly.pdbx_seq_one_letter_code
_entity_poly.pdbx_strand_id
1 'polypeptide(L)' 'AAWQGSIVAEPRGLQGFGYDPVFAVAHTDVCAAQLSKAEKMAVSHRGQAIQQLLHALSELAEFDDLDETQ' A
#
# COMPACT_ATOMS: atom_id res chain seq x y z
N ALA A 1 5.95 -6.32 -2.29
CA ALA A 1 5.38 -6.01 -0.97
C ALA A 1 4.21 -6.95 -0.66
N ALA A 2 3.98 -7.27 0.62
CA ALA A 2 2.88 -8.10 1.09
C ALA A 2 2.07 -7.33 2.15
N TRP A 3 0.78 -7.65 2.30
CA TRP A 3 -0.08 -7.03 3.30
C TRP A 3 -0.81 -8.11 4.08
N GLN A 4 -0.38 -8.33 5.31
CA GLN A 4 -0.89 -9.37 6.18
C GLN A 4 -2.23 -8.96 6.79
N GLY A 5 -3.10 -9.96 6.99
CA GLY A 5 -4.43 -9.78 7.52
C GLY A 5 -5.14 -11.10 7.69
N SER A 6 -6.43 -11.04 8.01
CA SER A 6 -7.31 -12.18 8.15
C SER A 6 -8.63 -11.95 7.41
N ILE A 7 -9.39 -13.02 7.17
CA ILE A 7 -10.73 -12.93 6.59
C ILE A 7 -11.76 -12.94 7.71
N VAL A 8 -12.63 -11.95 7.73
CA VAL A 8 -13.76 -11.87 8.67
C VAL A 8 -15.00 -12.53 8.10
N ALA A 9 -15.91 -12.97 8.98
CA ALA A 9 -17.14 -13.66 8.57
C ALA A 9 -18.17 -12.73 7.90
N GLU A 10 -18.23 -11.47 8.31
CA GLU A 10 -19.19 -10.49 7.80
C GLU A 10 -18.47 -9.29 7.18
N PRO A 11 -18.90 -8.81 5.99
CA PRO A 11 -18.29 -7.67 5.32
C PRO A 11 -18.50 -6.37 6.10
N ARG A 12 -17.48 -5.51 6.16
CA ARG A 12 -17.52 -4.21 6.85
C ARG A 12 -16.89 -3.12 5.99
N GLY A 13 -17.51 -1.93 5.98
CA GLY A 13 -17.03 -0.78 5.22
C GLY A 13 -17.62 -0.69 3.80
N LEU A 14 -17.45 0.47 3.18
CA LEU A 14 -18.06 0.82 1.89
C LEU A 14 -17.04 1.31 0.85
N GLN A 15 -15.77 1.45 1.24
CA GLN A 15 -14.72 1.94 0.36
C GLN A 15 -13.99 0.80 -0.34
N GLY A 16 -13.20 1.13 -1.36
CA GLY A 16 -12.37 0.15 -2.03
C GLY A 16 -13.14 -0.74 -3.00
N PHE A 17 -12.65 -1.97 -3.22
CA PHE A 17 -13.18 -2.91 -4.20
C PHE A 17 -12.81 -4.36 -3.85
N GLY A 18 -13.47 -5.33 -4.49
CA GLY A 18 -13.14 -6.75 -4.34
C GLY A 18 -13.28 -7.25 -2.90
N TYR A 19 -12.22 -7.85 -2.36
CA TYR A 19 -12.20 -8.45 -1.02
C TYR A 19 -11.98 -7.46 0.12
N ASP A 20 -11.89 -6.15 -0.17
CA ASP A 20 -11.66 -5.14 0.86
C ASP A 20 -12.65 -5.17 2.04
N PRO A 21 -13.96 -5.46 1.85
CA PRO A 21 -14.90 -5.52 2.97
C PRO A 21 -14.70 -6.70 3.90
N VAL A 22 -14.01 -7.76 3.48
CA VAL A 22 -13.82 -8.99 4.28
C VAL A 22 -12.38 -9.18 4.72
N PHE A 23 -11.44 -8.35 4.25
CA PHE A 23 -10.04 -8.42 4.61
C PHE A 23 -9.74 -7.48 5.78
N ALA A 24 -9.57 -8.04 6.98
CA ALA A 24 -9.15 -7.32 8.17
C ALA A 24 -7.63 -7.15 8.21
N VAL A 25 -7.17 -5.92 8.48
CA VAL A 25 -5.74 -5.59 8.53
C VAL A 25 -5.11 -6.19 9.77
N ALA A 26 -3.91 -6.79 9.64
CA ALA A 26 -3.22 -7.45 10.75
C ALA A 26 -3.17 -6.59 12.01
N HIS A 27 -3.44 -7.23 13.14
CA HIS A 27 -3.50 -6.61 14.48
C HIS A 27 -4.60 -5.55 14.65
N THR A 28 -5.62 -5.55 13.77
CA THR A 28 -6.80 -4.68 13.87
C THR A 28 -8.09 -5.44 13.58
N ASP A 29 -9.23 -4.91 14.03
CA ASP A 29 -10.56 -5.37 13.63
C ASP A 29 -11.15 -4.58 12.44
N VAL A 30 -10.30 -3.81 11.76
CA VAL A 30 -10.68 -2.88 10.69
C VAL A 30 -10.48 -3.56 9.34
N CYS A 31 -11.55 -3.63 8.56
CA CYS A 31 -11.49 -4.13 7.19
C CYS A 31 -10.90 -3.07 6.25
N ALA A 32 -10.22 -3.50 5.19
CA ALA A 32 -9.62 -2.59 4.21
C ALA A 32 -10.64 -1.61 3.58
N ALA A 33 -11.92 -2.01 3.47
CA ALA A 33 -13.00 -1.15 2.98
C ALA A 33 -13.47 -0.09 3.98
N GLN A 34 -13.00 -0.13 5.22
CA GLN A 34 -13.25 0.90 6.23
C GLN A 34 -12.14 1.97 6.24
N LEU A 35 -10.98 1.67 5.66
CA LEU A 35 -9.89 2.63 5.53
C LEU A 35 -10.21 3.66 4.45
N SER A 36 -9.85 4.91 4.71
CA SER A 36 -9.78 5.93 3.67
C SER A 36 -8.78 5.55 2.59
N LYS A 37 -8.92 6.14 1.41
CA LYS A 37 -7.94 5.96 0.31
C LYS A 37 -6.51 6.30 0.75
N ALA A 38 -6.34 7.34 1.58
CA ALA A 38 -5.03 7.78 2.07
C ALA A 38 -4.42 6.75 3.04
N GLU A 39 -5.18 6.30 4.03
CA GLU A 39 -4.74 5.26 4.96
C GLU A 39 -4.38 3.97 4.22
N LYS A 40 -5.24 3.54 3.29
CA LYS A 40 -4.98 2.35 2.46
C LYS A 40 -3.73 2.52 1.60
N MET A 41 -3.47 3.70 1.04
CA MET A 41 -2.23 3.98 0.32
C MET A 41 -0.99 3.90 1.20
N ALA A 42 -1.09 4.25 2.48
CA ALA A 42 0.05 4.19 3.39
C ALA A 42 0.41 2.75 3.77
N VAL A 43 -0.58 1.87 3.99
CA VAL A 43 -0.34 0.54 4.58
C VAL A 43 -0.51 -0.64 3.64
N SER A 44 -1.23 -0.51 2.53
CA SER A 44 -1.54 -1.66 1.66
C SER A 44 -0.34 -2.18 0.88
N HIS A 45 -0.42 -3.43 0.40
CA HIS A 45 0.62 -4.05 -0.43
C HIS A 45 0.96 -3.18 -1.66
N ARG A 46 -0.06 -2.61 -2.30
CA ARG A 46 0.13 -1.74 -3.47
C ARG A 46 0.77 -0.42 -3.07
N GLY A 47 0.32 0.17 -1.95
CA GLY A 47 0.93 1.36 -1.37
C GLY A 47 2.43 1.19 -1.12
N GLN A 48 2.78 0.15 -0.39
CA GLN A 48 4.18 -0.20 -0.09
C GLN A 48 5.00 -0.47 -1.36
N ALA A 49 4.45 -1.19 -2.34
CA ALA A 49 5.14 -1.46 -3.60
C ALA A 49 5.41 -0.19 -4.41
N ILE A 50 4.46 0.75 -4.45
CA ILE A 50 4.64 2.03 -5.13
C ILE A 50 5.69 2.87 -4.41
N GLN A 51 5.69 2.90 -3.07
CA GLN A 51 6.72 3.62 -2.31
C GLN A 51 8.12 3.05 -2.57
N GLN A 52 8.26 1.73 -2.61
CA GLN A 52 9.52 1.05 -2.97
C GLN A 52 9.97 1.39 -4.39
N LEU A 53 9.02 1.42 -5.34
CA LEU A 53 9.32 1.81 -6.73
C LEU A 53 9.78 3.27 -6.83
N LEU A 54 9.08 4.20 -6.16
CA LEU A 54 9.43 5.62 -6.18
C LEU A 54 10.82 5.86 -5.57
N HIS A 55 11.16 5.15 -4.49
CA HIS A 55 12.50 5.19 -3.91
C HIS A 55 13.57 4.76 -4.91
N ALA A 56 13.39 3.59 -5.54
CA ALA A 56 14.36 3.07 -6.49
C ALA A 56 14.52 3.98 -7.73
N LEU A 57 13.43 4.59 -8.21
CA LEU A 57 13.49 5.56 -9.31
C LEU A 57 14.22 6.85 -8.91
N SER A 58 14.03 7.32 -7.67
CA SER A 58 14.76 8.48 -7.15
C SER A 58 16.26 8.19 -7.06
N GLU A 59 16.65 7.02 -6.56
CA GLU A 59 18.06 6.61 -6.48
C GLU A 59 18.72 6.52 -7.87
N LEU A 60 17.98 6.07 -8.89
CA LEU A 60 18.47 6.03 -10.26
C LEU A 60 18.61 7.42 -10.88
N ALA A 61 17.68 8.33 -10.60
CA ALA A 61 17.73 9.71 -11.12
C ALA A 61 18.93 10.49 -10.57
N GLU A 62 19.25 10.32 -9.28
CA GLU A 62 20.41 10.96 -8.64
C GLU A 62 21.75 10.43 -9.17
N PHE A 63 21.76 9.25 -9.81
CA PHE A 63 22.95 8.67 -10.44
C PHE A 63 23.27 9.31 -11.81
N ASP A 64 22.25 9.76 -12.54
CA ASP A 64 22.40 10.37 -13.88
C ASP A 64 23.00 11.79 -13.79
N ASP A 65 22.68 12.51 -12.71
CA ASP A 65 23.21 13.87 -12.45
C ASP A 65 24.72 13.90 -12.13
N LEU A 66 25.36 12.75 -11.88
CA LEU A 66 26.79 12.66 -11.56
C LEU A 66 27.68 12.36 -12.78
N ASP A 67 27.11 11.98 -13.93
CA ASP A 67 27.88 11.60 -15.13
C ASP A 67 28.09 12.77 -16.12
N GLU A 68 27.44 13.92 -15.90
CA GLU A 68 27.63 15.13 -16.75
C GLU A 68 28.79 16.05 -16.32
N THR A 69 29.60 15.69 -15.30
CA THR A 69 30.75 16.51 -14.84
C THR A 69 32.13 15.91 -15.10
N GLN A 70 32.31 15.15 -16.19
CA GLN A 70 33.64 14.78 -16.68
C GLN A 70 33.97 15.36 -18.06
#